data_AF-A0A533V754-F1
#
_entry.id   AF-A0A533V754-F1
#
_cell.length_a   1.000
_cell.length_b   1.000
_cell.length_c   1.000
_cell.angle_alpha   90.00
_cell.angle_beta   90.00
_cell.angle_gamma   90.00
#
_symmetry.space_group_name_H-M   'P 1'
#
loop_
_entity.id
_entity.type
_entity.pdbx_description
1 polymer ?
#
loop_
_entity_poly.entity_id
_entity_poly.type
_entity_poly.pdbx_seq_one_letter_code
_entity_poly.pdbx_strand_id
1 'polypeptide(L)'
;MAKKAAIIRGDGTGPELVDAVLHVLRSCNIQAELALCDAGSEYWEKHGGATYIPDSTMNLLKESDACYKGPTTTIPRPDAPRSVAVTIRQKFQLYSNIRPIKTYDRLSPDRKLDFICFREATEGLYSGIEFRISGDAAIAIRKTTRKGCQRIVRAAFTWAKQHDIKKIFAITK
;
A
#
# COMPACT_ATOMS: atom_id res chain seq x y z
N MET A 1 19.05 -1.38 -19.16
CA MET A 1 19.33 -0.93 -17.78
C MET A 1 18.82 -1.97 -16.82
N ALA A 2 19.54 -2.23 -15.72
CA ALA A 2 19.05 -3.09 -14.65
C ALA A 2 17.79 -2.48 -14.02
N LYS A 3 16.83 -3.32 -13.62
CA LYS A 3 15.62 -2.87 -12.92
C LYS A 3 15.96 -2.38 -11.52
N LYS A 4 15.27 -1.36 -11.04
CA LYS A 4 15.52 -0.75 -9.72
C LYS A 4 14.30 -0.82 -8.82
N ALA A 5 14.48 -1.25 -7.58
CA ALA A 5 13.44 -1.29 -6.57
C ALA A 5 13.82 -0.47 -5.33
N ALA A 6 12.95 0.45 -4.92
CA ALA A 6 13.07 1.16 -3.65
C ALA A 6 12.56 0.29 -2.50
N ILE A 7 13.35 0.18 -1.44
CA ILE A 7 13.06 -0.67 -0.28
C ILE A 7 12.91 0.21 0.96
N ILE A 8 11.66 0.50 1.34
CA ILE A 8 11.34 1.28 2.54
C ILE A 8 11.41 0.37 3.76
N ARG A 9 12.32 0.65 4.71
CA ARG A 9 12.45 -0.17 5.94
C ARG A 9 11.18 -0.15 6.79
N GLY A 10 10.59 1.02 6.96
CA GLY A 10 9.37 1.20 7.73
C GLY A 10 9.61 1.27 9.24
N ASP A 11 8.56 1.07 10.02
CA ASP A 11 8.52 1.22 11.49
C ASP A 11 8.22 -0.13 12.18
N GLY A 12 8.49 -0.22 13.48
CA GLY A 12 8.16 -1.37 14.33
C GLY A 12 8.85 -2.65 13.85
N THR A 13 8.08 -3.68 13.48
CA THR A 13 8.62 -4.92 12.91
C THR A 13 9.12 -4.76 11.47
N GLY A 14 9.02 -3.55 10.89
CA GLY A 14 9.37 -3.28 9.49
C GLY A 14 10.81 -3.63 9.12
N PRO A 15 11.83 -3.10 9.83
CA PRO A 15 13.22 -3.44 9.60
C PRO A 15 13.52 -4.94 9.58
N GLU A 16 13.00 -5.69 10.57
CA GLU A 16 13.22 -7.14 10.67
C GLU A 16 12.61 -7.90 9.48
N LEU A 17 11.38 -7.54 9.08
CA LEU A 17 10.71 -8.13 7.93
C LEU A 17 11.43 -7.81 6.62
N VAL A 18 11.91 -6.57 6.47
CA VAL A 18 12.67 -6.14 5.29
C VAL A 18 13.99 -6.90 5.20
N ASP A 19 14.71 -7.05 6.30
CA ASP A 19 15.97 -7.80 6.32
C ASP A 19 15.76 -9.28 5.95
N ALA A 20 14.67 -9.90 6.42
CA ALA A 20 14.29 -11.26 6.01
C ALA A 20 13.98 -11.36 4.51
N VAL A 21 13.29 -10.37 3.93
CA VAL A 21 13.01 -10.33 2.49
C VAL A 21 14.29 -10.14 1.68
N LEU A 22 15.18 -9.23 2.11
CA LEU A 22 16.46 -9.01 1.45
C LEU A 22 17.33 -10.27 1.48
N HIS A 23 17.31 -11.02 2.58
CA HIS A 23 18.01 -12.30 2.67
C HIS A 23 17.52 -13.27 1.58
N VAL A 24 16.20 -13.48 1.48
CA VAL A 24 15.61 -14.37 0.45
C VAL A 24 15.93 -13.88 -0.96
N LEU A 25 15.77 -12.59 -1.24
CA LEU A 25 16.03 -12.02 -2.57
C LEU A 25 17.49 -12.17 -3.01
N ARG A 26 18.44 -11.97 -2.07
CA ARG A 26 19.87 -12.19 -2.33
C ARG A 26 20.16 -13.67 -2.63
N SER A 27 19.56 -14.59 -1.87
CA SER A 27 19.67 -16.03 -2.12
C SER A 27 19.10 -16.45 -3.48
N CYS A 28 18.11 -15.71 -4.01
CA CYS A 28 17.56 -15.92 -5.35
C CYS A 28 18.40 -15.31 -6.49
N ASN A 29 19.53 -14.66 -6.19
CA ASN A 29 20.43 -14.02 -7.17
C ASN A 29 19.71 -13.07 -8.16
N ILE A 30 18.79 -12.25 -7.64
CA ILE A 30 17.99 -11.35 -8.48
C ILE A 30 18.87 -10.33 -9.23
N GLN A 31 18.48 -10.03 -10.47
CA GLN A 31 19.17 -9.06 -11.33
C GLN A 31 18.51 -7.68 -11.26
N ALA A 32 18.44 -7.12 -10.05
CA ALA A 32 17.85 -5.80 -9.80
C ALA A 32 18.62 -5.05 -8.72
N GLU A 33 18.70 -3.73 -8.87
CA GLU A 33 19.21 -2.82 -7.84
C GLU A 33 18.17 -2.70 -6.72
N LEU A 34 18.58 -2.98 -5.48
CA LEU A 34 17.76 -2.80 -4.29
C LEU A 34 18.27 -1.58 -3.52
N ALA A 35 17.56 -0.46 -3.60
CA ALA A 35 17.94 0.80 -2.97
C ALA A 35 17.14 0.99 -1.67
N LEU A 36 17.82 0.94 -0.53
CA LEU A 36 17.20 1.13 0.79
C LEU A 36 16.89 2.61 1.06
N CYS A 37 15.75 2.86 1.69
CA CYS A 37 15.33 4.19 2.11
C CYS A 37 14.43 4.15 3.35
N ASP A 38 14.26 5.31 3.98
CA ASP A 38 13.47 5.46 5.20
C ASP A 38 12.18 6.25 4.93
N ALA A 39 11.10 5.82 5.57
CA ALA A 39 9.84 6.55 5.68
C ALA A 39 9.02 5.92 6.80
N GLY A 40 8.22 6.72 7.50
CA GLY A 40 7.46 6.26 8.65
C GLY A 40 7.49 7.24 9.82
N SER A 41 6.81 6.87 10.91
CA SER A 41 6.76 7.69 12.11
C SER A 41 8.10 7.76 12.82
N GLU A 42 8.87 6.67 12.87
CA GLU A 42 10.16 6.64 13.58
C GLU A 42 11.21 7.52 12.90
N TYR A 43 11.19 7.57 11.56
CA TYR A 43 12.00 8.53 10.82
C TYR A 43 11.55 9.96 11.16
N TRP A 44 10.24 10.22 11.11
CA TRP A 44 9.67 11.55 11.33
C TRP A 44 9.88 12.07 12.76
N GLU A 45 9.81 11.22 13.78
CA GLU A 45 10.09 11.60 15.18
C GLU A 45 11.53 12.10 15.37
N LYS A 46 12.48 11.58 14.58
CA LYS A 46 13.90 11.97 14.63
C LYS A 46 14.22 13.22 13.82
N HIS A 47 13.48 13.49 12.75
CA HIS A 47 13.82 14.53 11.77
C HIS A 47 12.77 15.65 11.62
N GLY A 48 11.56 15.44 12.14
CA GLY A 48 10.42 16.32 11.97
C GLY A 48 9.93 16.42 10.51
N GLY A 49 9.24 17.52 10.21
CA GLY A 49 8.73 17.85 8.86
C GLY A 49 7.22 17.68 8.70
N ALA A 50 6.70 18.01 7.51
CA ALA A 50 5.27 17.98 7.22
C ALA A 50 4.75 16.61 6.73
N THR A 51 5.63 15.63 6.52
CA THR A 51 5.34 14.34 5.90
C THR A 51 6.18 13.24 6.52
N TYR A 52 5.66 12.02 6.59
CA TYR A 52 6.42 10.82 6.95
C TYR A 52 7.40 10.34 5.87
N ILE A 53 7.37 10.96 4.69
CA ILE A 53 8.17 10.55 3.53
C ILE A 53 9.18 11.66 3.21
N PRO A 54 10.49 11.41 3.42
CA PRO A 54 11.55 12.35 3.05
C PRO A 54 11.60 12.59 1.54
N ASP A 55 12.11 13.77 1.14
CA ASP A 55 12.28 14.09 -0.27
C ASP A 55 13.24 13.13 -0.98
N SER A 56 14.29 12.66 -0.30
CA SER A 56 15.21 11.63 -0.80
C SER A 56 14.46 10.33 -1.14
N THR A 57 13.61 9.86 -0.23
CA THR A 57 12.77 8.68 -0.44
C THR A 57 11.75 8.90 -1.56
N MET A 58 11.11 10.07 -1.61
CA MET A 58 10.15 10.38 -2.68
C MET A 58 10.82 10.46 -4.05
N ASN A 59 12.04 10.97 -4.15
CA ASN A 59 12.81 11.00 -5.40
C ASN A 59 13.24 9.60 -5.81
N LEU A 60 13.73 8.79 -4.86
CA LEU A 60 14.07 7.40 -5.12
C LEU A 60 12.87 6.60 -5.63
N LEU A 61 11.67 6.82 -5.06
CA LEU A 61 10.43 6.18 -5.54
C LEU A 61 10.07 6.56 -6.98
N LYS A 62 10.34 7.80 -7.40
CA LYS A 62 10.10 8.25 -8.79
C LYS A 62 11.09 7.63 -9.78
N GLU A 63 12.31 7.37 -9.34
CA GLU A 63 13.40 6.80 -10.14
C GLU A 63 13.36 5.25 -10.19
N SER A 64 12.52 4.62 -9.38
CA SER A 64 12.45 3.15 -9.25
C SER A 64 11.31 2.55 -10.09
N ASP A 65 11.54 1.34 -10.61
CA ASP A 65 10.52 0.55 -11.32
C ASP A 65 9.50 -0.07 -10.35
N ALA A 66 9.91 -0.33 -9.11
CA ALA A 66 9.10 -0.98 -8.09
C ALA A 66 9.42 -0.45 -6.69
N CYS A 67 8.53 -0.73 -5.73
CA CYS A 67 8.78 -0.47 -4.33
C CYS A 67 8.34 -1.65 -3.46
N TYR A 68 9.23 -2.10 -2.57
CA TYR A 68 8.88 -2.92 -1.43
C TYR A 68 8.87 -2.03 -0.19
N LYS A 69 7.82 -2.16 0.63
CA LYS A 69 7.63 -1.31 1.79
C LYS A 69 7.29 -2.15 3.01
N GLY A 70 8.17 -2.11 4.02
CA GLY A 70 7.85 -2.62 5.35
C GLY A 70 6.65 -1.87 5.98
N PRO A 71 5.96 -2.41 6.99
CA PRO A 71 4.91 -1.68 7.71
C PRO A 71 5.38 -0.31 8.18
N THR A 72 4.48 0.68 8.19
CA THR A 72 4.76 2.02 8.72
C THR A 72 3.61 2.42 9.61
N THR A 73 3.92 2.98 10.76
CA THR A 73 2.93 3.48 11.71
C THR A 73 2.36 4.79 11.20
N THR A 74 1.04 4.94 11.36
CA THR A 74 0.36 6.21 11.13
C THR A 74 -0.21 6.62 12.47
N ILE A 75 0.35 7.66 13.08
CA ILE A 75 -0.08 8.15 14.39
C ILE A 75 -1.54 8.64 14.27
N PRO A 76 -2.49 8.14 15.08
CA PRO A 76 -3.90 8.49 14.99
C PRO A 76 -4.20 9.80 15.72
N ARG A 77 -3.52 10.89 15.34
CA ARG A 77 -3.74 12.24 15.89
C ARG A 77 -3.97 13.25 14.77
N PRO A 78 -4.77 14.31 14.98
CA PRO A 78 -5.11 15.28 13.92
C PRO A 78 -3.93 16.06 13.35
N ASP A 79 -2.88 16.26 14.15
CA ASP A 79 -1.65 16.97 13.81
C ASP A 79 -0.61 16.08 13.12
N ALA A 80 -0.84 14.76 13.12
CA ALA A 80 0.08 13.82 12.54
C ALA A 80 0.04 13.85 11.00
N PRO A 81 1.19 13.66 10.32
CA PRO A 81 1.21 13.59 8.87
C PRO A 81 0.31 12.49 8.30
N ARG A 82 -0.07 12.65 7.03
CA ARG A 82 -0.86 11.64 6.31
C ARG A 82 -0.07 10.33 6.14
N SER A 83 -0.76 9.21 6.32
CA SER A 83 -0.21 7.85 6.17
C SER A 83 0.68 7.67 4.93
N VAL A 84 1.89 7.13 5.12
CA VAL A 84 2.86 6.81 4.05
C VAL A 84 2.20 6.01 2.93
N ALA A 85 1.43 4.97 3.27
CA ALA A 85 0.82 4.09 2.29
C ALA A 85 -0.24 4.80 1.43
N VAL A 86 -1.06 5.67 2.04
CA VAL A 86 -2.08 6.45 1.32
C VAL A 86 -1.40 7.48 0.41
N THR A 87 -0.40 8.18 0.93
CA THR A 87 0.36 9.19 0.18
C THR A 87 1.03 8.60 -1.06
N ILE A 88 1.74 7.46 -0.94
CA ILE A 88 2.36 6.77 -2.08
C ILE A 88 1.30 6.32 -3.10
N ARG A 89 0.20 5.70 -2.64
CA ARG A 89 -0.87 5.22 -3.53
C ARG A 89 -1.48 6.35 -4.36
N GLN A 90 -1.75 7.50 -3.73
CA GLN A 90 -2.32 8.64 -4.42
C GLN A 90 -1.31 9.34 -5.35
N LYS A 91 -0.07 9.51 -4.88
CA LYS A 91 1.00 10.16 -5.65
C LYS A 91 1.28 9.44 -6.96
N PHE A 92 1.37 8.12 -6.92
CA PHE A 92 1.71 7.28 -8.08
C PHE A 92 0.48 6.65 -8.75
N GLN A 93 -0.74 7.06 -8.37
CA GLN A 93 -1.99 6.50 -8.89
C GLN A 93 -2.06 4.96 -8.82
N LEU A 94 -1.54 4.37 -7.74
CA LEU A 94 -1.58 2.93 -7.48
C LEU A 94 -2.97 2.52 -6.98
N TYR A 95 -3.92 2.54 -7.92
CA TYR A 95 -5.34 2.41 -7.60
C TYR A 95 -5.82 1.01 -7.30
N SER A 96 -5.14 -0.01 -7.82
CA SER A 96 -5.51 -1.41 -7.66
C SER A 96 -4.72 -2.04 -6.52
N ASN A 97 -5.31 -2.12 -5.33
CA ASN A 97 -4.75 -2.86 -4.21
C ASN A 97 -5.23 -4.31 -4.30
N ILE A 98 -4.40 -5.15 -4.92
CA ILE A 98 -4.64 -6.57 -5.17
C ILE A 98 -4.15 -7.38 -3.97
N ARG A 99 -5.05 -8.16 -3.36
CA ARG A 99 -4.77 -8.95 -2.16
C ARG A 99 -5.19 -10.40 -2.38
N PRO A 100 -4.26 -11.28 -2.80
CA PRO A 100 -4.53 -12.72 -2.82
C PRO A 100 -4.70 -13.25 -1.40
N ILE A 101 -5.72 -14.09 -1.20
CA ILE A 101 -5.98 -14.81 0.05
C ILE A 101 -6.07 -16.29 -0.31
N LYS A 102 -5.14 -17.07 0.23
CA LYS A 102 -5.11 -18.52 0.05
C LYS A 102 -4.84 -19.25 1.35
N THR A 103 -5.41 -20.43 1.53
CA THR A 103 -5.03 -21.34 2.61
C THR A 103 -3.65 -21.93 2.30
N TYR A 104 -2.78 -21.96 3.32
CA TYR A 104 -1.63 -22.85 3.34
C TYR A 104 -1.97 -24.09 4.16
N ASP A 105 -2.17 -25.24 3.49
CA ASP A 105 -2.70 -26.46 4.11
C ASP A 105 -1.91 -26.92 5.34
N ARG A 106 -0.58 -26.71 5.34
CA ARG A 106 0.29 -27.01 6.49
C ARG A 106 -0.03 -26.20 7.75
N LEU A 107 -0.64 -25.01 7.61
CA LEU A 107 -0.91 -24.09 8.71
C LEU A 107 -2.39 -24.07 9.11
N SER A 108 -3.30 -24.44 8.21
CA SER A 108 -4.74 -24.34 8.43
C SER A 108 -5.50 -25.40 7.61
N PRO A 109 -5.34 -26.69 7.93
CA PRO A 109 -5.86 -27.79 7.11
C PRO A 109 -7.39 -27.76 6.94
N ASP A 110 -8.10 -27.27 7.95
CA ASP A 110 -9.58 -27.27 7.99
C ASP A 110 -10.23 -26.10 7.24
N ARG A 111 -9.45 -25.22 6.62
CA ARG A 111 -9.95 -24.07 5.86
C ARG A 111 -9.59 -24.19 4.40
N LYS A 112 -10.50 -23.87 3.49
CA LYS A 112 -10.22 -23.84 2.05
C LYS A 112 -10.65 -22.50 1.47
N LEU A 113 -9.70 -21.56 1.45
CA LEU A 113 -9.87 -20.24 0.85
C LEU A 113 -8.92 -20.12 -0.33
N ASP A 114 -9.44 -19.64 -1.45
CA ASP A 114 -8.67 -19.23 -2.61
C ASP A 114 -9.44 -18.15 -3.36
N PHE A 115 -9.11 -16.89 -3.09
CA PHE A 115 -9.72 -15.75 -3.76
C PHE A 115 -8.82 -14.54 -3.72
N ILE A 116 -9.13 -13.54 -4.56
CA ILE A 116 -8.36 -12.31 -4.66
C ILE A 116 -9.29 -11.13 -4.38
N CYS A 117 -8.92 -10.28 -3.44
CA CYS A 117 -9.61 -9.04 -3.17
C CYS A 117 -8.97 -7.89 -3.97
N PHE A 118 -9.76 -7.26 -4.83
CA PHE A 118 -9.41 -6.01 -5.50
C PHE A 118 -10.03 -4.85 -4.72
N ARG A 119 -9.18 -4.00 -4.14
CA ARG A 119 -9.61 -2.83 -3.39
C ARG A 119 -9.16 -1.55 -4.09
N GLU A 120 -10.09 -0.65 -4.37
CA GLU A 120 -9.74 0.71 -4.79
C GLU A 120 -8.99 1.41 -3.65
N ALA A 121 -7.84 2.01 -3.96
CA ALA A 121 -6.87 2.42 -2.96
C ALA A 121 -6.52 3.93 -2.97
N THR A 122 -7.22 4.76 -3.74
CA THR A 122 -6.92 6.21 -3.83
C THR A 122 -8.07 7.13 -3.44
N GLU A 123 -9.31 6.65 -3.44
CA GLU A 123 -10.52 7.40 -3.09
C GLU A 123 -11.32 6.74 -1.95
N GLY A 124 -12.63 6.98 -1.87
CA GLY A 124 -13.47 6.61 -0.74
C GLY A 124 -13.21 7.53 0.46
N LEU A 125 -13.16 6.94 1.66
CA LEU A 125 -12.79 7.66 2.88
C LEU A 125 -11.29 7.99 2.94
N TYR A 126 -10.46 7.36 2.10
CA TYR A 126 -9.06 7.74 1.96
C TYR A 126 -8.87 9.10 1.26
N SER A 127 -9.95 9.74 0.81
CA SER A 127 -9.93 11.13 0.34
C SER A 127 -9.29 12.07 1.37
N GLY A 128 -9.49 11.81 2.67
CA GLY A 128 -9.05 12.67 3.77
C GLY A 128 -9.81 13.99 3.82
N ILE A 129 -11.03 14.03 3.28
CA ILE A 129 -11.89 15.22 3.29
C ILE A 129 -12.77 15.14 4.53
N GLU A 130 -12.33 15.81 5.59
CA GLU A 130 -12.91 15.75 6.92
C GLU A 130 -13.12 17.15 7.49
N PHE A 131 -14.25 17.35 8.16
CA PHE A 131 -14.63 18.63 8.76
C PHE A 131 -15.09 18.39 10.19
N ARG A 132 -14.51 19.12 11.14
CA ARG A 132 -15.05 19.21 12.49
C ARG A 132 -16.14 20.28 12.49
N ILE A 133 -17.36 19.91 12.87
CA ILE A 133 -18.52 20.81 12.90
C ILE A 133 -18.66 21.44 14.28
N SER A 134 -18.41 20.66 15.33
CA SER A 134 -18.47 21.09 16.74
C SER A 134 -17.51 20.26 17.59
N GLY A 135 -17.56 20.44 18.92
CA GLY A 135 -16.78 19.64 19.86
C GLY A 135 -17.07 18.13 19.76
N ASP A 136 -18.31 17.78 19.42
CA ASP A 136 -18.90 16.44 19.44
C ASP A 136 -19.39 15.93 18.07
N ALA A 137 -19.31 16.74 17.01
CA ALA A 137 -19.72 16.35 15.66
C ALA A 137 -18.62 16.57 14.62
N ALA A 138 -18.49 15.61 13.70
CA ALA A 138 -17.59 15.64 12.56
C ALA A 138 -18.22 15.00 11.32
N ILE A 139 -17.78 15.44 10.14
CA ILE A 139 -18.20 14.92 8.83
C ILE A 139 -16.96 14.38 8.12
N ALA A 140 -17.06 13.16 7.58
CA ALA A 140 -16.06 12.60 6.66
C ALA A 140 -16.71 12.29 5.31
N ILE A 141 -16.14 12.82 4.22
CA ILE A 141 -16.70 12.67 2.88
C ILE A 141 -16.11 11.44 2.18
N ARG A 142 -16.96 10.43 1.95
CA ARG A 142 -16.66 9.29 1.08
C ARG A 142 -16.76 9.73 -0.39
N LYS A 143 -15.62 10.04 -1.01
CA LYS A 143 -15.59 10.41 -2.44
C LYS A 143 -15.49 9.17 -3.31
N THR A 144 -16.47 8.93 -4.16
CA THR A 144 -16.45 7.83 -5.15
C THR A 144 -16.66 8.41 -6.54
N THR A 145 -15.74 8.13 -7.46
CA THR A 145 -15.78 8.70 -8.81
C THR A 145 -16.06 7.63 -9.86
N ARG A 146 -16.75 8.01 -10.95
CA ARG A 146 -16.97 7.12 -12.10
C ARG A 146 -15.66 6.51 -12.61
N LYS A 147 -14.61 7.34 -12.71
CA LYS A 147 -13.26 6.92 -13.13
C LYS A 147 -12.66 5.89 -12.18
N GLY A 148 -12.74 6.12 -10.86
CA GLY A 148 -12.26 5.23 -9.82
C GLY A 148 -12.94 3.86 -9.87
N CYS A 149 -14.27 3.83 -9.95
CA CYS A 149 -15.06 2.61 -10.11
C CYS A 149 -14.70 1.87 -11.40
N GLN A 150 -14.65 2.56 -12.54
CA GLN A 150 -14.42 1.91 -13.83
C GLN A 150 -13.04 1.23 -13.89
N ARG A 151 -11.98 1.87 -13.40
CA ARG A 151 -10.62 1.31 -13.46
C ARG A 151 -10.44 0.10 -12.53
N ILE A 152 -11.03 0.12 -11.32
CA ILE A 152 -10.88 -1.01 -10.39
C ILE A 152 -11.67 -2.22 -10.87
N VAL A 153 -12.89 -2.01 -11.38
CA VAL A 153 -13.70 -3.08 -11.99
C VAL A 153 -12.98 -3.65 -13.20
N ARG A 154 -12.47 -2.79 -14.11
CA ARG A 154 -11.70 -3.24 -15.26
C ARG A 154 -10.47 -4.06 -14.85
N ALA A 155 -9.72 -3.62 -13.83
CA ALA A 155 -8.56 -4.37 -13.33
C ALA A 155 -8.96 -5.77 -12.84
N ALA A 156 -10.05 -5.87 -12.06
CA ALA A 156 -10.55 -7.15 -11.57
C ALA A 156 -11.01 -8.08 -12.71
N PHE A 157 -11.77 -7.57 -13.68
CA PHE A 157 -12.23 -8.36 -14.83
C PHE A 157 -11.09 -8.76 -15.78
N THR A 158 -10.12 -7.89 -16.03
CA THR A 158 -8.93 -8.22 -16.83
C THR A 158 -8.15 -9.35 -16.17
N TRP A 159 -7.90 -9.25 -14.86
CA TRP A 159 -7.22 -10.30 -14.12
C TRP A 159 -8.02 -11.61 -14.15
N ALA A 160 -9.33 -11.54 -13.90
CA ALA A 160 -10.19 -12.72 -13.94
C ALA A 160 -10.13 -13.43 -15.30
N LYS A 161 -10.16 -12.67 -16.41
CA LYS A 161 -10.02 -13.23 -17.76
C LYS A 161 -8.65 -13.88 -18.00
N GLN A 162 -7.57 -13.26 -17.52
CA GLN A 162 -6.20 -13.79 -17.67
C GLN A 162 -5.97 -15.08 -16.87
N HIS A 163 -6.72 -15.28 -15.80
CA HIS A 163 -6.57 -16.40 -14.87
C HIS A 163 -7.76 -17.39 -14.87
N ASP A 164 -8.62 -17.34 -15.89
CA ASP A 164 -9.84 -18.16 -16.03
C ASP A 164 -10.77 -18.17 -14.78
N ILE A 165 -10.84 -17.03 -14.09
CA ILE A 165 -11.73 -16.85 -12.94
C ILE A 165 -13.14 -16.53 -13.44
N LYS A 166 -14.08 -17.42 -13.13
CA LYS A 166 -15.47 -17.36 -13.64
C LYS A 166 -16.45 -16.61 -12.73
N LYS A 167 -16.04 -16.27 -11.51
CA LYS A 167 -16.90 -15.62 -10.52
C LYS A 167 -16.23 -14.37 -9.98
N ILE A 168 -16.94 -13.25 -10.04
CA ILE A 168 -16.54 -11.98 -9.45
C ILE A 168 -17.71 -11.48 -8.62
N PHE A 169 -17.43 -11.09 -7.38
CA PHE A 169 -18.43 -10.54 -6.45
C PHE A 169 -18.11 -9.06 -6.22
N ALA A 170 -19.07 -8.19 -6.54
CA ALA A 170 -18.99 -6.78 -6.21
C ALA A 170 -19.55 -6.54 -4.80
N ILE A 171 -18.71 -6.08 -3.87
CA ILE A 171 -19.10 -5.78 -2.50
C ILE A 171 -19.28 -4.27 -2.37
N THR A 172 -20.50 -3.80 -2.15
CA THR A 172 -20.85 -2.37 -2.05
C THR A 172 -21.80 -2.11 -0.88
N LYS A 173 -21.94 -0.83 -0.51
CA LYS A 173 -22.91 -0.28 0.47
C LYS A 173 -23.33 1.11 0.02
#